data_AF-A0A0W0FJB4-F1
#
_entry.id   AF-A0A0W0FJB4-F1
#
_cell.length_a   1.000
_cell.length_b   1.000
_cell.length_c   1.000
_cell.angle_alpha   90.00
_cell.angle_beta   90.00
_cell.angle_gamma   90.00
#
_symmetry.space_group_name_H-M   'P 1'
#
loop_
_entity.id
_entity.type
_entity.pdbx_description
1 polymer ?
#
loop_
_entity_poly.entity_id
_entity_poly.type
_entity_poly.pdbx_seq_one_letter_code
_entity_poly.pdbx_strand_id
1 'polypeptide(L)'
;MALLPDELSYRWIKFGMYLMTMTVNINGLMLWLFVASNVAGRTKKSIVLSILFIAYCAGSAAGPQFFRAKDAPRYIPAIIACAICFALNFVMVLSWRIYLVYLNQTRDAAAAAQGLTPEQVKELGAMNAEKDD
;
A
#
# COMPACT_ATOMS: atom_id res chain seq x y z
N MET A 1 10.63 -20.41 12.49
CA MET A 1 10.62 -21.81 12.00
C MET A 1 11.52 -22.74 12.79
N ALA A 2 12.71 -22.29 13.24
CA ALA A 2 13.73 -23.14 13.86
C ALA A 2 13.55 -23.51 15.35
N LEU A 3 12.54 -22.99 16.06
CA LEU A 3 12.38 -23.18 17.51
C LEU A 3 11.27 -24.19 17.90
N LEU A 4 10.60 -24.84 16.94
CA LEU A 4 9.54 -25.82 17.23
C LEU A 4 10.04 -27.25 16.96
N PRO A 5 9.80 -28.21 17.88
CA PRO A 5 10.16 -29.62 17.69
C PRO A 5 9.49 -30.20 16.43
N ASP A 6 10.14 -31.20 15.84
CA ASP A 6 9.73 -31.77 14.55
C ASP A 6 8.70 -32.90 14.71
N GLU A 7 7.55 -32.57 15.28
CA GLU A 7 6.43 -33.52 15.45
C GLU A 7 5.34 -33.33 14.37
N LEU A 8 4.73 -34.45 13.96
CA LEU A 8 3.70 -34.53 12.90
C LEU A 8 2.48 -33.63 13.16
N SER A 9 2.17 -33.38 14.43
CA SER A 9 1.00 -32.58 14.87
C SER A 9 1.11 -31.09 14.53
N TYR A 10 2.32 -30.55 14.40
CA TYR A 10 2.53 -29.11 14.17
C TYR A 10 2.72 -28.75 12.69
N ARG A 11 2.60 -29.71 11.76
CA ARG A 11 2.80 -29.49 10.32
C ARG A 11 1.87 -28.40 9.75
N TRP A 12 0.60 -28.41 10.14
CA TRP A 12 -0.37 -27.40 9.71
C TRP A 12 -0.12 -26.03 10.34
N ILE A 13 0.37 -25.98 11.58
CA ILE A 13 0.73 -24.73 12.26
C ILE A 13 2.00 -24.13 11.62
N LYS A 14 2.99 -24.97 11.30
CA LYS A 14 4.19 -24.60 10.53
C LYS A 14 3.79 -24.08 9.14
N PHE A 15 2.90 -24.78 8.43
CA PHE A 15 2.38 -24.35 7.14
C PHE A 15 1.61 -23.02 7.22
N GLY A 16 0.77 -22.84 8.24
CA GLY A 16 0.06 -21.57 8.48
C GLY A 16 1.00 -20.41 8.77
N MET A 17 2.00 -20.60 9.64
CA MET A 17 3.03 -19.58 9.90
C MET A 17 3.89 -19.29 8.66
N TYR A 18 4.18 -20.31 7.85
CA TYR A 18 4.87 -20.14 6.58
C TYR A 18 4.05 -19.28 5.61
N LEU A 19 2.76 -19.55 5.44
CA LEU A 19 1.86 -18.74 4.62
C LEU A 19 1.78 -17.28 5.12
N MET A 20 1.63 -17.06 6.42
CA MET A 20 1.60 -15.71 6.98
C MET A 20 2.93 -14.97 6.74
N THR A 21 4.06 -15.65 6.92
CA THR A 21 5.37 -15.05 6.65
C THR A 21 5.51 -14.70 5.16
N MET A 22 5.05 -15.58 4.26
CA MET A 22 5.09 -15.32 2.81
C MET A 22 4.26 -14.11 2.42
N THR A 23 3.05 -13.96 2.97
CA THR A 23 2.21 -12.78 2.67
C THR A 23 2.89 -11.46 3.06
N VAL A 24 3.53 -11.38 4.23
CA VAL A 24 4.22 -10.15 4.67
C VAL A 24 5.41 -9.80 3.77
N ASN A 25 6.18 -10.80 3.30
CA ASN A 25 7.30 -10.57 2.39
C ASN A 25 6.86 -10.12 0.99
N ILE A 26 5.73 -10.64 0.49
CA ILE A 26 5.20 -10.30 -0.84
C ILE A 26 4.69 -8.85 -0.88
N ASN A 27 4.03 -8.37 0.18
CA ASN A 27 3.49 -7.01 0.24
C ASN A 27 4.55 -5.94 -0.06
N GLY A 28 5.76 -6.10 0.49
CA GLY A 28 6.86 -5.15 0.26
C GLY A 28 7.26 -5.07 -1.21
N LEU A 29 7.49 -6.22 -1.85
CA LEU A 29 7.86 -6.27 -3.28
C LEU A 29 6.73 -5.79 -4.18
N MET A 30 5.49 -6.12 -3.84
CA MET A 30 4.32 -5.75 -4.63
C MET A 30 4.13 -4.23 -4.69
N LEU A 31 4.38 -3.52 -3.58
CA LEU A 31 4.31 -2.05 -3.55
C LEU A 31 5.30 -1.42 -4.54
N TRP A 32 6.55 -1.90 -4.56
CA TRP A 32 7.58 -1.41 -5.47
C TRP A 32 7.23 -1.66 -6.95
N LEU A 33 6.66 -2.83 -7.26
CA LEU A 33 6.23 -3.17 -8.62
C LEU A 33 5.05 -2.33 -9.07
N PHE A 34 4.04 -2.11 -8.21
CA PHE A 34 2.87 -1.30 -8.56
C PHE A 34 3.23 0.14 -8.89
N VAL A 35 4.16 0.74 -8.14
CA VAL A 35 4.65 2.10 -8.41
C VAL A 35 5.34 2.15 -9.77
N ALA A 36 6.09 1.11 -10.11
CA ALA A 36 6.74 1.05 -11.40
C ALA A 36 5.74 0.91 -12.57
N SER A 37 4.58 0.28 -12.37
CA SER A 37 3.56 0.12 -13.42
C SER A 37 2.58 1.30 -13.54
N ASN A 38 2.32 2.03 -12.45
CA ASN A 38 1.29 3.09 -12.44
C ASN A 38 1.84 4.51 -12.66
N VAL A 39 3.17 4.69 -12.63
CA VAL A 39 3.78 6.01 -12.84
C VAL A 39 4.40 6.11 -14.23
N ALA A 40 3.71 6.84 -15.11
CA ALA A 40 4.15 7.24 -16.44
C ALA A 40 5.36 8.19 -16.39
N GLY A 41 6.35 7.98 -17.27
CA GLY A 41 7.53 8.84 -17.43
C GLY A 41 8.70 8.53 -16.48
N ARG A 42 9.92 8.48 -17.06
CA ARG A 42 11.17 8.10 -16.39
C ARG A 42 11.52 8.97 -15.17
N THR A 43 11.34 10.29 -15.30
CA THR A 43 11.68 11.24 -14.23
C THR A 43 10.70 11.17 -13.06
N LYS A 44 9.38 11.07 -13.33
CA LYS A 44 8.34 10.95 -12.29
C LYS A 44 8.51 9.64 -11.51
N LYS A 45 8.73 8.53 -12.22
CA LYS A 45 9.01 7.21 -11.63
C LYS A 45 10.21 7.26 -10.69
N SER A 46 11.33 7.88 -11.11
CA SER A 46 12.52 8.01 -10.26
C SER A 46 12.23 8.77 -8.96
N ILE A 47 11.53 9.92 -9.04
CA ILE A 47 11.19 10.72 -7.86
C ILE A 47 10.31 9.93 -6.89
N VAL A 48 9.28 9.24 -7.38
CA VAL A 48 8.38 8.45 -6.52
C VAL A 48 9.13 7.31 -5.85
N LEU A 49 10.00 6.61 -6.58
CA LEU A 49 10.84 5.54 -6.00
C LEU A 49 11.81 6.08 -4.94
N SER A 50 12.40 7.26 -5.16
CA SER A 50 13.26 7.91 -4.16
C SER A 50 12.49 8.26 -2.88
N ILE A 51 11.27 8.79 -3.00
CA ILE A 51 10.43 9.11 -1.83
C ILE A 51 10.09 7.84 -1.06
N LEU A 52 9.69 6.77 -1.75
CA LEU A 52 9.41 5.47 -1.13
C LEU A 52 10.63 4.88 -0.42
N PHE A 53 11.82 5.06 -1.00
CA PHE A 53 13.06 4.58 -0.40
C PHE A 53 13.35 5.32 0.92
N ILE A 54 13.21 6.65 0.92
CA ILE A 54 13.37 7.46 2.13
C ILE A 54 12.36 7.04 3.20
N ALA A 55 11.09 6.83 2.83
CA ALA A 55 10.05 6.38 3.75
C ALA A 55 10.36 4.99 4.34
N TYR A 56 10.86 4.06 3.52
CA TYR A 56 11.27 2.73 3.97
C TYR A 56 12.44 2.80 4.96
N CYS A 57 13.46 3.61 4.67
CA CYS A 57 14.58 3.83 5.58
C CYS A 57 14.13 4.47 6.90
N ALA A 58 13.26 5.48 6.84
CA ALA A 58 12.73 6.16 8.03
C ALA A 58 11.90 5.21 8.91
N GLY A 59 11.03 4.38 8.31
CA GLY A 59 10.23 3.38 9.02
C GLY A 59 11.10 2.33 9.71
N SER A 60 12.16 1.87 9.01
CA SER A 60 13.12 0.91 9.58
C SER A 60 13.91 1.48 10.75
N ALA A 61 14.24 2.77 10.71
CA ALA A 61 14.90 3.47 11.82
C ALA A 61 13.94 3.73 13.00
N ALA A 62 12.69 4.09 12.73
CA ALA A 62 11.69 4.37 13.75
C ALA A 62 11.22 3.10 14.49
N GLY A 63 11.20 1.94 13.80
CA GLY A 63 10.72 0.66 14.34
C GLY A 63 11.33 0.29 15.72
N PRO A 64 12.66 0.16 15.85
CA PRO A 64 13.31 -0.17 17.11
C PRO A 64 13.08 0.87 18.22
N GLN A 65 12.82 2.13 17.86
CA GLN A 65 12.68 3.21 18.82
C GLN A 65 11.37 3.14 19.63
N PHE A 66 10.36 2.43 19.12
CA PHE A 66 9.10 2.20 19.84
C PHE A 66 9.18 1.05 20.85
N PHE A 67 10.11 0.10 20.67
CA PHE A 67 10.32 -1.03 21.60
C PHE A 67 11.28 -0.64 22.73
N ARG A 68 10.85 0.27 23.60
CA ARG A 68 11.63 0.64 24.78
C ARG A 68 11.70 -0.50 25.79
N ALA A 69 12.91 -0.84 26.23
CA ALA A 69 13.16 -1.87 27.26
C ALA A 69 12.51 -1.55 28.62
N LYS A 70 12.15 -0.28 28.86
CA LYS A 70 11.53 0.20 30.10
C LYS A 70 10.07 -0.26 30.28
N ASP A 71 9.39 -0.64 29.20
CA ASP A 71 7.95 -0.97 29.19
C ASP A 71 7.67 -2.48 28.99
N ALA A 72 8.68 -3.33 29.22
CA ALA A 72 8.49 -4.78 29.26
C ALA A 72 7.59 -5.17 30.45
N PRO A 73 6.68 -6.16 30.33
CA PRO A 73 6.48 -7.10 29.21
C PRO A 73 5.32 -6.74 28.25
N ARG A 74 4.57 -5.66 28.50
CA ARG A 74 3.33 -5.37 27.78
C ARG A 74 3.49 -4.37 26.62
N TYR A 75 4.62 -3.66 26.53
CA TYR A 75 5.00 -2.74 25.43
C TYR A 75 3.84 -1.86 24.95
N ILE A 76 3.04 -1.34 25.89
CA ILE A 76 1.85 -0.53 25.63
C ILE A 76 2.12 0.65 24.66
N PRO A 77 3.21 1.43 24.79
CA PRO A 77 3.45 2.55 23.87
C PRO A 77 3.72 2.10 22.43
N ALA A 78 4.33 0.93 22.22
CA ALA A 78 4.54 0.39 20.88
C ALA A 78 3.21 -0.01 20.22
N ILE A 79 2.31 -0.65 20.97
CA ILE A 79 0.99 -1.05 20.48
C ILE A 79 0.15 0.19 20.11
N ILE A 80 0.18 1.24 20.94
CA ILE A 80 -0.53 2.49 20.67
C ILE A 80 0.04 3.16 19.42
N ALA A 81 1.36 3.22 19.26
CA ALA A 81 2.00 3.78 18.07
C ALA A 81 1.60 3.02 16.79
N CYS A 82 1.59 1.69 16.83
CA CYS A 82 1.09 0.86 15.72
C CYS A 82 -0.39 1.12 15.43
N ALA A 83 -1.24 1.22 16.45
CA ALA A 83 -2.67 1.49 16.28
C ALA A 83 -2.91 2.86 15.64
N ILE A 84 -2.18 3.90 16.04
CA ILE A 84 -2.24 5.23 15.43
C ILE A 84 -1.79 5.17 13.96
N CYS A 85 -0.70 4.47 13.66
CA CYS A 85 -0.21 4.31 12.29
C CYS A 85 -1.26 3.65 11.39
N PHE A 86 -1.92 2.59 11.87
CA PHE A 86 -3.02 1.95 11.15
C PHE A 86 -4.24 2.87 10.99
N ALA A 87 -4.61 3.61 12.03
CA ALA A 87 -5.71 4.57 11.95
C ALA A 87 -5.43 5.66 10.91
N LEU A 88 -4.21 6.21 10.89
CA LEU A 88 -3.79 7.20 9.88
C LEU A 88 -3.79 6.61 8.47
N ASN A 89 -3.29 5.39 8.29
CA ASN A 89 -3.32 4.72 7.01
C ASN A 89 -4.76 4.52 6.51
N PHE A 90 -5.66 4.07 7.39
CA PHE A 90 -7.06 3.89 7.06
C PHE A 90 -7.73 5.21 6.64
N VAL A 91 -7.51 6.29 7.39
CA VAL A 91 -8.02 7.63 7.05
C VAL A 91 -7.46 8.11 5.71
N MET A 92 -6.18 7.87 5.44
CA MET A 92 -5.54 8.25 4.17
C MET A 92 -6.11 7.46 2.98
N VAL A 93 -6.38 6.17 3.14
CA VAL A 93 -7.02 5.36 2.09
C VAL A 93 -8.46 5.82 1.86
N LEU A 94 -9.20 6.12 2.93
CA LEU A 94 -10.56 6.64 2.81
C LEU A 94 -10.60 8.00 2.12
N SER A 95 -9.72 8.93 2.50
CA SER A 95 -9.65 10.24 1.84
C SER A 95 -9.28 10.11 0.36
N TRP A 96 -8.33 9.23 0.03
CA TRP A 96 -7.98 8.92 -1.37
C TRP A 96 -9.17 8.36 -2.15
N ARG A 97 -9.93 7.42 -1.56
CA ARG A 97 -11.15 6.86 -2.16
C ARG A 97 -12.20 7.93 -2.42
N ILE A 98 -12.49 8.78 -1.42
CA ILE A 98 -13.48 9.86 -1.55
C ILE A 98 -13.05 10.84 -2.64
N TYR A 99 -11.76 11.22 -2.67
CA TYR A 99 -11.22 12.11 -3.68
C TYR A 99 -11.37 11.54 -5.10
N LEU A 100 -11.07 10.26 -5.30
CA LEU A 100 -11.25 9.60 -6.59
C LEU A 100 -12.72 9.52 -7.01
N VAL A 101 -13.63 9.23 -6.08
CA VAL A 101 -15.08 9.20 -6.36
C VAL A 101 -15.58 10.59 -6.75
N TYR A 102 -15.16 11.63 -6.02
CA TYR A 102 -15.50 13.02 -6.35
C TYR A 102 -14.98 13.43 -7.74
N LEU A 103 -13.73 13.07 -8.05
CA LEU A 103 -13.13 13.35 -9.35
C LEU A 103 -13.88 12.59 -10.47
N ASN A 104 -14.24 11.33 -10.23
CA ASN A 104 -14.99 10.54 -11.21
C ASN A 104 -16.37 11.14 -11.45
N GLN A 105 -17.11 11.53 -10.39
CA GLN A 105 -18.41 12.19 -10.51
C GLN A 105 -18.32 13.51 -11.28
N THR A 106 -17.27 14.30 -11.04
CA THR A 106 -17.06 15.57 -11.76
C THR A 106 -16.77 15.32 -13.24
N ARG A 107 -15.97 14.29 -13.57
CA ARG A 107 -15.69 13.89 -14.96
C ARG A 107 -16.93 13.34 -15.65
N ASP A 108 -17.74 12.55 -14.95
CA ASP A 108 -18.99 11.99 -15.46
C ASP A 108 -20.01 13.12 -15.75
N ALA A 109 -20.10 14.12 -14.87
CA ALA A 109 -20.94 15.30 -15.08
C ALA A 109 -20.46 16.16 -16.27
N ALA A 110 -19.14 16.34 -16.41
CA ALA A 110 -18.56 17.06 -17.55
C ALA A 110 -18.77 16.30 -18.88
N ALA A 111 -18.65 14.97 -18.87
CA ALA A 111 -18.92 14.14 -20.04
C ALA A 111 -20.40 14.17 -20.44
N ALA A 112 -21.32 14.13 -19.46
CA ALA A 112 -22.75 14.27 -19.69
C ALA A 112 -23.11 15.66 -20.26
N ALA A 113 -22.48 16.73 -19.76
CA ALA A 113 -22.67 18.09 -20.27
C ALA A 113 -22.14 18.28 -21.71
N GLN A 114 -21.13 17.52 -22.12
CA GLN A 114 -20.61 17.48 -23.49
C GLN A 114 -21.44 16.58 -24.42
N GLY A 115 -22.46 15.88 -23.91
CA GLY A 115 -23.26 14.94 -24.69
C GLY A 115 -22.49 13.72 -25.19
N LEU A 116 -21.32 13.42 -24.61
CA LEU A 116 -20.52 12.26 -25.00
C LEU A 116 -21.25 10.98 -24.59
N THR A 117 -21.36 10.04 -25.52
CA THR A 117 -21.86 8.69 -25.23
C THR A 117 -20.83 7.92 -24.36
N PRO A 118 -21.27 6.97 -23.52
CA PRO A 118 -20.36 6.20 -22.65
C PRO A 118 -19.25 5.46 -23.41
N GLU A 119 -19.44 5.17 -24.69
CA GLU A 119 -18.41 4.58 -25.56
C GLU A 119 -17.30 5.59 -25.90
N GLN A 120 -17.65 6.83 -26.23
CA GLN A 120 -16.67 7.89 -26.55
C GLN A 120 -15.84 8.31 -25.32
N VAL A 121 -16.43 8.28 -24.12
CA VAL A 121 -15.68 8.53 -22.87
C VAL A 121 -14.64 7.42 -22.65
N LYS A 122 -14.99 6.18 -22.98
CA LYS A 122 -14.11 5.02 -22.86
C LYS A 122 -12.99 5.07 -23.90
N GLU A 123 -13.30 5.46 -25.14
CA GLU A 123 -12.31 5.68 -26.19
C GLU A 123 -11.37 6.85 -25.87
N LEU A 124 -11.90 7.97 -25.37
CA LEU A 124 -11.07 9.11 -24.95
C LEU A 124 -10.20 8.74 -23.73
N GLY A 125 -10.71 7.91 -22.83
CA GLY A 125 -9.94 7.32 -21.74
C GLY A 125 -8.81 6.42 -22.25
N ALA A 126 -9.08 5.58 -23.25
CA ALA A 126 -8.08 4.72 -23.90
C ALA A 126 -7.02 5.53 -24.65
N MET A 127 -7.44 6.56 -25.40
CA MET A 127 -6.56 7.49 -26.10
C MET A 127 -5.66 8.29 -25.15
N ASN A 128 -6.19 8.69 -24.00
CA ASN A 128 -5.39 9.38 -22.97
C ASN A 128 -4.42 8.42 -22.27
N ALA A 129 -4.79 7.14 -22.09
CA ALA A 129 -3.89 6.12 -21.57
C ALA A 129 -2.73 5.84 -22.53
N GLU A 130 -2.99 5.75 -23.84
CA GLU A 130 -1.96 5.57 -24.87
C GLU A 130 -0.99 6.76 -24.99
N LYS A 131 -1.44 7.97 -24.63
CA LYS A 131 -0.60 9.18 -24.66
C LYS A 131 0.36 9.31 -23.47
N ASP A 132 0.11 8.58 -22.39
CA ASP A 132 0.88 8.64 -21.14
C ASP A 132 1.99 7.56 -21.07
N ASP A 133 2.02 6.59 -21.99
CA ASP A 133 3.14 5.62 -22.18
C ASP A 133 4.33 6.22 -22.95
#